data_AF-A0AAC8VXN9-F1
#
_entry.id   AF-A0AAC8VXN9-F1
#
_cell.length_a   1.000
_cell.length_b   1.000
_cell.length_c   1.000
_cell.angle_alpha   90.00
_cell.angle_beta   90.00
_cell.angle_gamma   90.00
#
_symmetry.space_group_name_H-M   'P 1'
#
loop_
_entity.id
_entity.type
_entity.pdbx_description
1 polymer ?
#
loop_
_entity_poly.entity_id
_entity_poly.type
_entity_poly.pdbx_seq_one_letter_code
_entity_poly.pdbx_strand_id
1 'polypeptide(L)'
;MDSADTPDRQPAPTPEEDHRLTAEELAFLLRDPAERARDAERAARSNRNRTERRASDPDYAERLRAGDRERQRRRRMRDAIGRPEPQEVPAVPLPDLSEAQAAERLATHLDRSASAQAAQLRRQPDRIRLYAEAFVAYRTLSSAGARPTRGALATLLKSRFGRSLTPSQIQKLRDHVEGFAMPGGPWEAAAPPVRRRGAAKADMRRHASQAGKA
;
A
#
# COMPACT_ATOMS: atom_id res chain seq x y z
N MET A 1 5.85 -7.71 55.28
CA MET A 1 6.34 -8.99 54.74
C MET A 1 5.24 -9.58 53.87
N ASP A 2 4.75 -8.85 52.87
CA ASP A 2 5.40 -8.38 51.62
C ASP A 2 5.17 -9.45 50.53
N SER A 3 4.38 -9.20 49.48
CA SER A 3 4.67 -8.30 48.34
C SER A 3 6.00 -8.66 47.66
N ALA A 4 6.12 -8.98 46.37
CA ALA A 4 5.16 -9.18 45.28
C ALA A 4 5.81 -10.20 44.29
N ASP A 5 5.35 -10.53 43.08
CA ASP A 5 4.30 -9.99 42.19
C ASP A 5 3.78 -11.10 41.24
N THR A 6 2.73 -10.86 40.47
CA THR A 6 2.50 -11.55 39.17
C THR A 6 1.77 -10.61 38.21
N PRO A 7 2.41 -10.16 37.12
CA PRO A 7 1.82 -9.14 36.25
C PRO A 7 0.66 -9.69 35.42
N ASP A 8 -0.43 -8.94 35.50
CA ASP A 8 -1.57 -8.81 34.58
C ASP A 8 -1.43 -9.56 33.24
N ARG A 9 -1.88 -10.82 33.22
CA ARG A 9 -2.05 -11.59 31.99
C ARG A 9 -3.38 -11.21 31.35
N GLN A 10 -3.38 -10.14 30.57
CA GLN A 10 -4.52 -9.82 29.70
C GLN A 10 -4.93 -11.06 28.89
N PRO A 11 -6.21 -11.47 28.93
CA PRO A 11 -6.67 -12.61 28.15
C PRO A 11 -6.56 -12.26 26.66
N ALA A 12 -6.06 -13.21 25.86
CA ALA A 12 -6.01 -13.04 24.42
C ALA A 12 -7.43 -12.85 23.86
N PRO A 13 -7.64 -11.95 22.87
CA PRO A 13 -8.94 -11.84 22.22
C PRO A 13 -9.31 -13.18 21.58
N THR A 14 -10.49 -13.69 21.91
CA THR A 14 -10.97 -14.96 21.37
C THR A 14 -11.33 -14.79 19.89
N PRO A 15 -11.08 -15.80 19.03
CA PRO A 15 -11.31 -15.71 17.59
C PRO A 15 -12.81 -15.76 17.19
N GLU A 16 -13.73 -15.49 18.11
CA GLU A 16 -15.18 -15.62 17.91
C GLU A 16 -15.85 -14.33 17.42
N GLU A 17 -15.12 -13.21 17.36
CA GLU A 17 -15.71 -11.91 17.03
C GLU A 17 -15.78 -11.63 15.51
N ASP A 18 -14.86 -12.20 14.71
CA ASP A 18 -14.76 -11.98 13.24
C ASP A 18 -15.90 -12.63 12.43
N HIS A 19 -16.79 -13.40 13.07
CA HIS A 19 -17.94 -14.06 12.44
C HIS A 19 -19.29 -13.68 13.07
N ARG A 20 -19.34 -12.59 13.83
CA ARG A 20 -20.61 -12.01 14.30
C ARG A 20 -21.34 -11.37 13.13
N LEU A 21 -22.35 -12.08 12.61
CA LEU A 21 -23.28 -11.56 11.61
C LEU A 21 -23.81 -10.19 12.04
N THR A 22 -23.77 -9.22 11.12
CA THR A 22 -24.28 -7.87 11.41
C THR A 22 -25.79 -7.92 11.65
N ALA A 23 -26.34 -6.91 12.34
CA ALA A 23 -27.77 -6.82 12.58
C ALA A 23 -28.61 -6.83 11.28
N GLU A 24 -28.06 -6.29 10.18
CA GLU A 24 -28.68 -6.30 8.86
C GLU A 24 -28.66 -7.70 8.21
N GLU A 25 -27.55 -8.45 8.35
CA GLU A 25 -27.44 -9.83 7.85
C GLU A 25 -28.29 -10.82 8.66
N LEU A 26 -28.36 -10.66 9.99
CA LEU A 26 -29.28 -11.40 10.85
C LEU A 26 -30.73 -11.10 10.47
N ALA A 27 -31.08 -9.82 10.30
CA ALA A 27 -32.41 -9.43 9.84
C ALA A 27 -32.72 -9.99 8.44
N PHE A 28 -31.75 -10.09 7.54
CA PHE A 28 -31.93 -10.69 6.21
C PHE A 28 -32.14 -12.21 6.26
N LEU A 29 -31.35 -12.92 7.05
CA LEU A 29 -31.41 -14.39 7.20
C LEU A 29 -32.66 -14.87 7.95
N LEU A 30 -33.09 -14.11 8.96
CA LEU A 30 -34.29 -14.41 9.75
C LEU A 30 -35.59 -13.92 9.10
N ARG A 31 -35.53 -13.25 7.94
CA ARG A 31 -36.73 -12.71 7.28
C ARG A 31 -37.50 -13.76 6.50
N ASP A 32 -38.81 -13.82 6.77
CA ASP A 32 -39.76 -14.67 6.06
C ASP A 32 -39.58 -14.57 4.53
N PRO A 33 -39.31 -15.68 3.82
CA PRO A 33 -39.22 -15.68 2.36
C PRO A 33 -40.51 -15.15 1.69
N ALA A 34 -41.68 -15.31 2.29
CA ALA A 34 -42.93 -14.78 1.75
C ALA A 34 -42.99 -13.25 1.81
N GLU A 35 -42.46 -12.62 2.88
CA GLU A 35 -42.29 -11.16 2.92
C GLU A 35 -41.29 -10.66 1.88
N ARG A 36 -40.15 -11.36 1.74
CA ARG A 36 -39.14 -11.00 0.74
C ARG A 36 -39.70 -11.05 -0.69
N ALA A 37 -40.55 -12.04 -0.99
CA ALA A 37 -41.25 -12.13 -2.26
C ALA A 37 -42.24 -10.96 -2.47
N ARG A 38 -43.04 -10.61 -1.46
CA ARG A 38 -43.96 -9.46 -1.51
C ARG A 38 -43.23 -8.12 -1.67
N ASP A 39 -42.09 -7.94 -1.02
CA ASP A 39 -41.26 -6.73 -1.16
C ASP A 39 -40.62 -6.64 -2.55
N ALA A 40 -40.07 -7.74 -3.05
CA ALA A 40 -39.55 -7.80 -4.42
C ALA A 40 -40.64 -7.50 -5.46
N GLU A 41 -41.86 -8.01 -5.27
CA GLU A 41 -42.99 -7.71 -6.14
C GLU A 41 -43.47 -6.25 -6.04
N ARG A 42 -43.52 -5.67 -4.83
CA ARG A 42 -43.80 -4.23 -4.63
C ARG A 42 -42.74 -3.36 -5.31
N ALA A 43 -41.47 -3.70 -5.19
CA ALA A 43 -40.37 -3.02 -5.87
C ALA A 43 -40.45 -3.18 -7.40
N ALA A 44 -40.77 -4.38 -7.91
CA ALA A 44 -40.93 -4.64 -9.34
C ALA A 44 -42.14 -3.88 -9.95
N ARG A 45 -43.24 -3.73 -9.20
CA ARG A 45 -44.38 -2.88 -9.59
C ARG A 45 -43.99 -1.39 -9.56
N SER A 46 -43.34 -0.93 -8.50
CA SER A 46 -42.86 0.47 -8.40
C SER A 46 -41.90 0.83 -9.54
N ASN A 47 -40.98 -0.07 -9.88
CA ASN A 47 -40.05 0.11 -11.00
C ASN A 47 -40.77 0.17 -12.35
N ARG A 48 -41.75 -0.73 -12.61
CA ARG A 48 -42.58 -0.69 -13.83
C ARG A 48 -43.33 0.64 -13.97
N ASN A 49 -44.07 1.04 -12.94
CA ASN A 49 -44.79 2.33 -12.93
C ASN A 49 -43.83 3.51 -13.14
N ARG A 50 -42.61 3.45 -12.60
CA ARG A 50 -41.59 4.49 -12.78
C ARG A 50 -40.99 4.50 -14.19
N THR A 51 -40.84 3.35 -14.85
CA THR A 51 -40.42 3.28 -16.26
C THR A 51 -41.53 3.73 -17.21
N GLU A 52 -42.77 3.34 -16.96
CA GLU A 52 -43.95 3.76 -17.72
C GLU A 52 -44.12 5.29 -17.63
N ARG A 53 -44.02 5.87 -16.42
CA ARG A 53 -44.05 7.32 -16.24
C ARG A 53 -42.89 8.04 -16.94
N ARG A 54 -41.71 7.43 -17.09
CA ARG A 54 -40.62 8.03 -17.90
C ARG A 54 -40.89 8.00 -19.40
N ALA A 55 -41.74 7.08 -19.86
CA ALA A 55 -42.14 6.97 -21.26
C ALA A 55 -43.32 7.90 -21.59
N SER A 56 -44.25 8.11 -20.66
CA SER A 56 -45.45 8.92 -20.87
C SER A 56 -45.34 10.39 -20.44
N ASP A 57 -44.46 10.74 -19.49
CA ASP A 57 -44.28 12.10 -18.96
C ASP A 57 -42.87 12.63 -19.36
N PRO A 58 -42.75 13.38 -20.48
CA PRO A 58 -41.45 13.87 -20.94
C PRO A 58 -40.80 14.84 -19.95
N ASP A 59 -41.57 15.68 -19.28
CA ASP A 59 -41.08 16.62 -18.25
C ASP A 59 -40.49 15.88 -17.05
N TYR A 60 -41.08 14.74 -16.65
CA TYR A 60 -40.52 13.87 -15.61
C TYR A 60 -39.20 13.24 -16.07
N ALA A 61 -39.10 12.81 -17.32
CA ALA A 61 -37.86 12.31 -17.89
C ALA A 61 -36.77 13.41 -17.94
N GLU A 62 -37.11 14.64 -18.34
CA GLU A 62 -36.16 15.77 -18.36
C GLU A 62 -35.68 16.17 -16.96
N ARG A 63 -36.57 16.26 -15.97
CA ARG A 63 -36.21 16.53 -14.56
C ARG A 63 -35.20 15.51 -14.03
N LEU A 64 -35.36 14.22 -14.37
CA LEU A 64 -34.38 13.19 -14.01
C LEU A 64 -33.03 13.40 -14.71
N ARG A 65 -33.02 13.64 -16.04
CA ARG A 65 -31.80 13.92 -16.80
C ARG A 65 -31.08 15.18 -16.32
N ALA A 66 -31.81 16.19 -15.85
CA ALA A 66 -31.24 17.41 -15.25
C ALA A 66 -30.58 17.09 -13.90
N GLY A 67 -31.25 16.32 -13.04
CA GLY A 67 -30.68 15.85 -11.76
C GLY A 67 -29.42 15.01 -11.93
N ASP A 68 -29.35 14.16 -12.95
CA ASP A 68 -28.12 13.41 -13.27
C ASP A 68 -27.00 14.30 -13.80
N ARG A 69 -27.30 15.27 -14.66
CA ARG A 69 -26.32 16.27 -15.13
C ARG A 69 -25.72 17.07 -13.97
N GLU A 70 -26.54 17.50 -13.01
CA GLU A 70 -26.07 18.22 -11.81
C GLU A 70 -25.25 17.31 -10.88
N ARG A 71 -25.65 16.04 -10.67
CA ARG A 71 -24.81 15.04 -9.96
C ARG A 71 -23.44 14.88 -10.62
N GLN A 72 -23.39 14.74 -11.94
CA GLN A 72 -22.14 14.64 -12.69
C GLN A 72 -21.31 15.93 -12.59
N ARG A 73 -21.94 17.10 -12.67
CA ARG A 73 -21.28 18.40 -12.50
C ARG A 73 -20.64 18.53 -11.12
N ARG A 74 -21.36 18.19 -10.03
CA ARG A 74 -20.80 18.17 -8.66
C ARG A 74 -19.66 17.17 -8.51
N ARG A 75 -19.76 15.99 -9.12
CA ARG A 75 -18.66 15.01 -9.14
C ARG A 75 -17.42 15.59 -9.82
N ARG A 76 -17.56 16.09 -11.05
CA ARG A 76 -16.47 16.73 -11.81
C ARG A 76 -15.89 17.93 -11.06
N MET A 77 -16.72 18.75 -10.42
CA MET A 77 -16.25 19.89 -9.61
C MET A 77 -15.42 19.44 -8.41
N ARG A 78 -15.83 18.40 -7.69
CA ARG A 78 -15.03 17.78 -6.62
C ARG A 78 -13.75 17.12 -7.12
N ASP A 79 -13.78 16.53 -8.32
CA ASP A 79 -12.60 15.95 -8.94
C ASP A 79 -11.64 17.03 -9.52
N ALA A 80 -12.15 18.25 -9.78
CA ALA A 80 -11.41 19.39 -10.33
C ALA A 80 -10.96 20.43 -9.29
N ILE A 81 -11.59 20.48 -8.11
CA ILE A 81 -11.04 21.18 -6.94
C ILE A 81 -9.72 20.48 -6.62
N GLY A 82 -8.62 21.21 -6.78
CA GLY A 82 -7.27 20.65 -6.79
C GLY A 82 -7.04 19.71 -5.61
N ARG A 83 -6.85 18.42 -5.91
CA ARG A 83 -6.13 17.55 -4.98
C ARG A 83 -4.80 18.24 -4.72
N PRO A 84 -4.40 18.44 -3.45
CA PRO A 84 -3.05 18.91 -3.17
C PRO A 84 -2.08 17.96 -3.87
N GLU A 85 -1.10 18.53 -4.58
CA GLU A 85 -0.04 17.76 -5.20
C GLU A 85 0.55 16.85 -4.11
N PRO A 86 0.47 15.51 -4.27
CA PRO A 86 0.84 14.61 -3.20
C PRO A 86 2.34 14.79 -2.98
N GLN A 87 2.71 15.33 -1.81
CA GLN A 87 4.10 15.55 -1.44
C GLN A 87 4.92 14.32 -1.82
N GLU A 88 5.99 14.54 -2.60
CA GLU A 88 6.83 13.45 -3.09
C GLU A 88 7.54 12.80 -1.92
N VAL A 89 6.91 11.77 -1.35
CA VAL A 89 7.52 10.92 -0.33
C VAL A 89 8.76 10.30 -0.98
N PRO A 90 9.97 10.51 -0.42
CA PRO A 90 11.18 9.92 -0.98
C PRO A 90 11.09 8.39 -0.89
N ALA A 91 11.76 7.69 -1.80
CA ALA A 91 11.88 6.24 -1.71
C ALA A 91 12.68 5.82 -0.48
N VAL A 92 12.31 4.68 0.12
CA VAL A 92 13.14 4.05 1.16
C VAL A 92 14.43 3.53 0.51
N PRO A 93 15.63 3.81 1.05
CA PRO A 93 16.87 3.30 0.50
C PRO A 93 16.93 1.78 0.64
N LEU A 94 17.16 1.09 -0.48
CA LEU A 94 17.30 -0.37 -0.52
C LEU A 94 18.75 -0.76 -0.89
N PRO A 95 19.33 -1.81 -0.29
CA PRO A 95 20.65 -2.30 -0.65
C PRO A 95 20.71 -2.82 -2.10
N ASP A 96 21.89 -2.80 -2.71
CA ASP A 96 22.10 -3.41 -4.03
C ASP A 96 22.23 -4.93 -3.90
N LEU A 97 21.10 -5.63 -4.00
CA LEU A 97 21.00 -7.08 -3.97
C LEU A 97 20.37 -7.60 -5.26
N SER A 98 20.76 -8.82 -5.64
CA SER A 98 20.02 -9.62 -6.62
C SER A 98 18.72 -10.17 -5.99
N GLU A 99 17.81 -10.65 -6.84
CA GLU A 99 16.57 -11.31 -6.39
C GLU A 99 16.84 -12.49 -5.44
N ALA A 100 17.78 -13.37 -5.80
CA ALA A 100 18.15 -14.51 -4.98
C ALA A 100 18.71 -14.10 -3.61
N GLN A 101 19.57 -13.08 -3.57
CA GLN A 101 20.12 -12.53 -2.32
C GLN A 101 19.05 -11.85 -1.47
N ALA A 102 18.10 -11.14 -2.10
CA ALA A 102 16.98 -10.52 -1.40
C ALA A 102 16.05 -11.58 -0.77
N ALA A 103 15.77 -12.67 -1.49
CA ALA A 103 15.01 -13.82 -1.00
C ALA A 103 15.73 -14.56 0.15
N GLU A 104 17.04 -14.81 0.01
CA GLU A 104 17.87 -15.47 1.02
C GLU A 104 17.95 -14.65 2.33
N ARG A 105 18.17 -13.33 2.23
CA ARG A 105 18.12 -12.43 3.41
C ARG A 105 16.76 -12.42 4.07
N LEU A 106 15.68 -12.39 3.29
CA LEU A 106 14.31 -12.45 3.83
C LEU A 106 14.07 -13.79 4.54
N ALA A 107 14.42 -14.92 3.94
CA ALA A 107 14.31 -16.24 4.58
C ALA A 107 15.11 -16.30 5.90
N THR A 108 16.38 -15.91 5.86
CA THR A 108 17.28 -15.87 7.04
C THR A 108 16.73 -15.00 8.18
N HIS A 109 16.12 -13.86 7.85
CA HIS A 109 15.48 -12.99 8.84
C HIS A 109 14.21 -13.64 9.42
N LEU A 110 13.38 -14.27 8.57
CA LEU A 110 12.17 -14.97 9.01
C LEU A 110 12.50 -16.16 9.93
N ASP A 111 13.59 -16.88 9.68
CA ASP A 111 14.07 -17.99 10.54
C ASP A 111 14.45 -17.50 11.95
N ARG A 112 15.06 -16.31 12.05
CA ARG A 112 15.41 -15.66 13.32
C ARG A 112 14.21 -15.02 14.03
N SER A 113 13.12 -14.76 13.32
CA SER A 113 11.91 -14.15 13.88
C SER A 113 10.99 -15.21 14.49
N ALA A 114 10.76 -15.13 15.80
CA ALA A 114 9.85 -16.01 16.54
C ALA A 114 8.35 -15.72 16.30
N SER A 115 8.01 -14.74 15.45
CA SER A 115 6.62 -14.33 15.22
C SER A 115 5.80 -15.39 14.46
N ALA A 116 4.50 -15.50 14.79
CA ALA A 116 3.57 -16.39 14.09
C ALA A 116 3.47 -16.05 12.58
N GLN A 117 3.54 -14.76 12.23
CA GLN A 117 3.59 -14.30 10.84
C GLN A 117 4.85 -14.79 10.11
N ALA A 118 6.02 -14.77 10.77
CA ALA A 118 7.24 -15.30 10.16
C ALA A 118 7.16 -16.82 9.96
N ALA A 119 6.63 -17.56 10.93
CA ALA A 119 6.37 -18.99 10.79
C ALA A 119 5.40 -19.31 9.64
N GLN A 120 4.38 -18.48 9.41
CA GLN A 120 3.48 -18.62 8.26
C GLN A 120 4.18 -18.33 6.93
N LEU A 121 4.98 -17.27 6.85
CA LEU A 121 5.71 -16.90 5.63
C LEU A 121 6.79 -17.92 5.25
N ARG A 122 7.47 -18.53 6.23
CA ARG A 122 8.43 -19.63 6.02
C ARG A 122 7.82 -20.84 5.31
N ARG A 123 6.52 -21.09 5.50
CA ARG A 123 5.77 -22.16 4.81
C ARG A 123 5.32 -21.77 3.39
N GLN A 124 5.61 -20.56 2.93
CA GLN A 124 5.14 -20.03 1.64
C GLN A 124 6.31 -19.49 0.79
N PRO A 125 7.15 -20.38 0.21
CA PRO A 125 8.34 -19.96 -0.55
C PRO A 125 8.01 -19.05 -1.74
N ASP A 126 6.85 -19.22 -2.39
CA ASP A 126 6.42 -18.35 -3.48
C ASP A 126 6.04 -16.93 -3.01
N ARG A 127 5.66 -16.74 -1.74
CA ARG A 127 5.53 -15.39 -1.16
C ARG A 127 6.89 -14.74 -0.95
N ILE A 128 7.88 -15.50 -0.47
CA ILE A 128 9.25 -15.02 -0.28
C ILE A 128 9.83 -14.55 -1.63
N ARG A 129 9.65 -15.36 -2.69
CA ARG A 129 9.99 -14.99 -4.07
C ARG A 129 9.27 -13.72 -4.52
N LEU A 130 7.95 -13.65 -4.35
CA LEU A 130 7.17 -12.46 -4.73
C LEU A 130 7.65 -11.17 -4.01
N TYR A 131 8.05 -11.27 -2.73
CA TYR A 131 8.63 -10.14 -2.01
C TYR A 131 10.00 -9.75 -2.59
N ALA A 132 10.85 -10.71 -2.97
CA ALA A 132 12.14 -10.44 -3.61
C ALA A 132 12.01 -9.84 -5.03
N GLU A 133 11.08 -10.36 -5.85
CA GLU A 133 10.70 -9.78 -7.15
C GLU A 133 10.25 -8.31 -6.98
N ALA A 134 9.43 -8.04 -5.97
CA ALA A 134 8.95 -6.70 -5.64
C ALA A 134 10.04 -5.76 -5.13
N PHE A 135 10.98 -6.27 -4.33
CA PHE A 135 12.16 -5.53 -3.88
C PHE A 135 13.02 -5.07 -5.07
N VAL A 136 13.31 -5.97 -6.03
CA VAL A 136 14.07 -5.62 -7.25
C VAL A 136 13.29 -4.62 -8.10
N ALA A 137 11.98 -4.81 -8.27
CA ALA A 137 11.13 -3.88 -9.01
C ALA A 137 11.08 -2.49 -8.35
N TYR A 138 10.93 -2.43 -7.02
CA TYR A 138 10.96 -1.17 -6.26
C TYR A 138 12.28 -0.46 -6.44
N ARG A 139 13.41 -1.15 -6.18
CA ARG A 139 14.78 -0.61 -6.29
C ARG A 139 15.09 -0.06 -7.67
N THR A 140 14.61 -0.73 -8.72
CA THR A 140 14.78 -0.29 -10.11
C THR A 140 14.05 1.03 -10.36
N LEU A 141 12.80 1.13 -9.89
CA LEU A 141 11.95 2.32 -10.05
C LEU A 141 12.36 3.49 -9.14
N SER A 142 12.94 3.20 -7.97
CA SER A 142 13.43 4.22 -7.02
C SER A 142 14.85 4.71 -7.29
N SER A 143 15.48 4.29 -8.40
CA SER A 143 16.82 4.73 -8.80
C SER A 143 16.95 6.26 -8.97
N ALA A 144 15.86 6.94 -9.30
CA ALA A 144 15.76 8.40 -9.36
C ALA A 144 15.40 9.08 -8.01
N GLY A 145 15.37 8.33 -6.90
CA GLY A 145 15.04 8.82 -5.55
C GLY A 145 13.54 8.94 -5.22
N ALA A 146 12.67 8.98 -6.22
CA ALA A 146 11.22 9.06 -6.03
C ALA A 146 10.59 7.71 -5.63
N ARG A 147 9.61 7.72 -4.70
CA ARG A 147 8.88 6.51 -4.28
C ARG A 147 8.09 5.90 -5.45
N PRO A 148 8.27 4.61 -5.78
CA PRO A 148 7.57 3.98 -6.89
C PRO A 148 6.05 4.07 -6.77
N THR A 149 5.38 4.48 -7.85
CA THR A 149 3.91 4.49 -7.92
C THR A 149 3.36 3.08 -8.05
N ARG A 150 2.12 2.85 -7.58
CA ARG A 150 1.43 1.55 -7.73
C ARG A 150 1.37 1.11 -9.20
N GLY A 151 1.10 2.03 -10.12
CA GLY A 151 1.02 1.74 -11.55
C GLY A 151 2.38 1.29 -12.11
N ALA A 152 3.45 2.00 -11.81
CA ALA A 152 4.79 1.64 -12.26
C ALA A 152 5.24 0.28 -11.71
N LEU A 153 5.00 0.03 -10.41
CA LEU A 153 5.34 -1.25 -9.78
C LEU A 153 4.56 -2.42 -10.38
N ALA A 154 3.26 -2.25 -10.64
CA ALA A 154 2.42 -3.25 -11.29
C ALA A 154 2.88 -3.54 -12.73
N THR A 155 3.19 -2.50 -13.51
CA THR A 155 3.69 -2.66 -14.89
C THR A 155 5.02 -3.40 -14.92
N LEU A 156 5.97 -3.04 -14.05
CA LEU A 156 7.28 -3.69 -14.02
C LEU A 156 7.22 -5.13 -13.50
N LEU A 157 6.38 -5.41 -12.50
CA LEU A 157 6.13 -6.79 -12.04
C LEU A 157 5.52 -7.67 -13.15
N LYS A 158 4.60 -7.11 -13.94
CA LYS A 158 4.01 -7.80 -15.08
C LYS A 158 5.00 -8.03 -16.21
N SER A 159 5.77 -7.01 -16.62
CA SER A 159 6.66 -7.11 -17.77
C SER A 159 7.93 -7.91 -17.50
N ARG A 160 8.48 -7.84 -16.28
CA ARG A 160 9.74 -8.51 -15.92
C ARG A 160 9.55 -9.91 -15.33
N PHE A 161 8.49 -10.11 -14.52
CA PHE A 161 8.29 -11.34 -13.76
C PHE A 161 6.96 -12.06 -14.09
N GLY A 162 6.19 -11.56 -15.07
CA GLY A 162 4.90 -12.14 -15.46
C GLY A 162 3.79 -11.99 -14.40
N ARG A 163 4.03 -11.30 -13.29
CA ARG A 163 3.08 -11.21 -12.17
C ARG A 163 1.98 -10.19 -12.46
N SER A 164 0.74 -10.67 -12.52
CA SER A 164 -0.45 -9.82 -12.54
C SER A 164 -1.09 -9.80 -11.15
N LEU A 165 -1.18 -8.63 -10.53
CA LEU A 165 -1.70 -8.43 -9.17
C LEU A 165 -2.72 -7.29 -9.15
N THR A 166 -3.65 -7.34 -8.18
CA THR A 166 -4.65 -6.28 -8.01
C THR A 166 -4.03 -5.00 -7.44
N PRO A 167 -4.65 -3.81 -7.63
CA PRO A 167 -4.13 -2.56 -7.08
C PRO A 167 -3.97 -2.54 -5.55
N SER A 168 -4.77 -3.32 -4.81
CA SER A 168 -4.64 -3.48 -3.36
C SER A 168 -3.50 -4.42 -2.97
N GLN A 169 -3.29 -5.51 -3.72
CA GLN A 169 -2.12 -6.38 -3.54
C GLN A 169 -0.82 -5.63 -3.81
N ILE A 170 -0.76 -4.82 -4.87
CA ILE A 170 0.40 -3.98 -5.21
C ILE A 170 0.69 -2.95 -4.12
N GLN A 171 -0.34 -2.32 -3.55
CA GLN A 171 -0.18 -1.40 -2.43
C GLN A 171 0.43 -2.12 -1.21
N LYS A 172 -0.18 -3.23 -0.76
CA LYS A 172 0.32 -4.02 0.37
C LYS A 172 1.73 -4.57 0.14
N LEU A 173 2.05 -4.96 -1.09
CA LEU A 173 3.36 -5.45 -1.48
C LEU A 173 4.43 -4.34 -1.39
N ARG A 174 4.11 -3.12 -1.83
CA ARG A 174 4.98 -1.95 -1.67
C ARG A 174 5.20 -1.61 -0.19
N ASP A 175 4.13 -1.57 0.60
CA ASP A 175 4.20 -1.23 2.02
C ASP A 175 5.00 -2.28 2.81
N HIS A 176 4.91 -3.56 2.44
CA HIS A 176 5.76 -4.61 3.00
C HIS A 176 7.24 -4.45 2.59
N VAL A 177 7.55 -4.07 1.35
CA VAL A 177 8.94 -3.81 0.93
C VAL A 177 9.56 -2.66 1.71
N GLU A 178 8.80 -1.60 1.95
CA GLU A 178 9.23 -0.46 2.75
C GLU A 178 9.37 -0.84 4.24
N GLY A 179 8.43 -1.62 4.80
CA GLY A 179 8.53 -2.15 6.15
C GLY A 179 9.73 -3.08 6.38
N PHE A 180 10.09 -3.90 5.39
CA PHE A 180 11.27 -4.78 5.42
C PHE A 180 12.61 -4.04 5.27
N ALA A 181 12.58 -2.76 4.90
CA ALA A 181 13.75 -1.89 4.79
C ALA A 181 13.91 -0.92 5.98
N MET A 182 12.98 -0.95 6.94
CA MET A 182 13.13 -0.27 8.23
C MET A 182 14.28 -0.87 9.05
N PRO A 183 14.85 -0.15 10.04
CA PRO A 183 15.91 -0.65 10.92
C PRO A 183 15.55 -1.99 11.58
N GLY A 184 16.49 -2.94 11.57
CA GLY A 184 16.29 -4.33 11.99
C GLY A 184 15.61 -5.24 10.95
N GLY A 185 15.18 -4.71 9.81
CA GLY A 185 14.57 -5.45 8.71
C GLY A 185 15.59 -6.21 7.82
N PRO A 186 15.14 -7.20 7.03
CA PRO A 186 16.03 -8.00 6.16
C PRO A 186 16.73 -7.20 5.06
N TRP A 187 16.18 -6.03 4.71
CA TRP A 187 16.68 -5.16 3.65
C TRP A 187 17.02 -3.76 4.16
N GLU A 188 17.31 -3.62 5.46
CA GLU A 188 17.94 -2.41 5.99
C GLU A 188 19.20 -2.08 5.17
N ALA A 189 19.21 -0.89 4.58
CA ALA A 189 20.39 -0.38 3.90
C ALA A 189 21.42 0.07 4.95
N ALA A 190 22.65 -0.43 4.85
CA ALA A 190 23.74 0.08 5.66
C ALA A 190 23.88 1.59 5.43
N ALA A 191 23.92 2.37 6.52
CA ALA A 191 23.98 3.82 6.44
C ALA A 191 25.14 4.25 5.51
N PRO A 192 24.90 5.11 4.50
CA PRO A 192 25.96 5.54 3.61
C PRO A 192 27.05 6.25 4.43
N PRO A 193 28.35 6.01 4.17
CA PRO A 193 29.40 6.67 4.91
C PRO A 193 29.26 8.18 4.72
N VAL A 194 29.02 8.89 5.82
CA VAL A 194 28.88 10.34 5.83
C VAL A 194 30.18 10.93 5.29
N ARG A 195 30.17 11.35 4.02
CA ARG A 195 31.28 12.09 3.40
C ARG A 195 31.41 13.43 4.12
N ARG A 196 32.14 13.44 5.23
CA ARG A 196 32.66 14.67 5.83
C ARG A 196 33.43 15.39 4.74
N ARG A 197 32.85 16.47 4.23
CA ARG A 197 33.40 17.29 3.16
C ARG A 197 34.68 17.94 3.71
N GLY A 198 35.81 17.29 3.45
CA GLY A 198 37.09 17.67 4.03
C GLY A 198 37.43 19.10 3.65
N ALA A 199 37.54 19.97 4.66
CA ALA A 199 38.08 21.31 4.52
C ALA A 199 39.61 21.22 4.36
N ALA A 200 40.06 20.69 3.22
CA ALA A 200 41.45 20.74 2.82
C ALA A 200 41.80 22.20 2.45
N LYS A 201 42.20 22.97 3.47
CA LYS A 201 42.85 24.27 3.27
C LYS A 201 44.12 24.02 2.45
N ALA A 202 44.15 24.51 1.22
CA ALA A 202 45.37 24.51 0.42
C ALA A 202 46.28 25.64 0.92
N ASP A 203 47.29 25.28 1.72
CA ASP A 203 48.36 26.22 2.10
C ASP A 203 49.25 26.53 0.89
N MET A 204 48.85 27.56 0.12
CA MET A 204 49.74 28.18 -0.87
C MET A 204 50.77 29.08 -0.18
N ARG A 205 51.84 28.48 0.36
CA ARG A 205 53.12 29.18 0.56
C ARG A 205 54.09 28.83 -0.56
N ARG A 206 54.03 29.58 -1.67
CA ARG A 206 55.16 29.62 -2.62
C ARG A 206 56.15 30.68 -2.15
N HIS A 207 57.31 30.23 -1.66
CA HIS A 207 58.47 31.09 -1.48
C HIS A 207 59.00 31.53 -2.85
N ALA A 208 59.09 32.84 -3.07
CA ALA A 208 59.83 33.43 -4.18
C ALA A 208 61.14 34.00 -3.64
N SER A 209 62.16 33.15 -3.53
CA SER A 209 63.54 33.57 -3.25
C SER A 209 64.33 33.52 -4.56
N GLN A 210 64.28 34.61 -5.32
CA GLN A 210 65.04 34.73 -6.57
C GLN A 210 66.51 35.03 -6.23
N ALA A 211 67.32 33.98 -6.16
CA ALA A 211 68.77 34.11 -6.04
C ALA A 211 69.37 34.63 -7.36
N GLY A 212 70.30 35.57 -7.27
CA GLY A 212 71.08 36.04 -8.42
C GLY A 212 72.39 35.27 -8.61
N LYS A 213 73.24 35.83 -9.48
CA LYS A 213 74.48 35.28 -10.08
C LYS A 213 74.23 34.32 -11.26
N ALA A 214 75.01 34.36 -12.34
CA ALA A 214 76.18 35.22 -12.66
C ALA A 214 76.10 35.72 -14.10
#